data_AF-A0A7C2BST5-F1
#
_entry.id   AF-A0A7C2BST5-F1
#
_cell.length_a   1.000
_cell.length_b   1.000
_cell.length_c   1.000
_cell.angle_alpha   90.00
_cell.angle_beta   90.00
_cell.angle_gamma   90.00
#
_symmetry.space_group_name_H-M   'P 1'
#
loop_
_entity.id
_entity.type
_entity.pdbx_description
1 polymer ?
#
loop_
_entity_poly.entity_id
_entity_poly.type
_entity_poly.pdbx_seq_one_letter_code
_entity_poly.pdbx_strand_id
1 'polypeptide(L)'
;MKSEQIVKFISIPAKVVTYLLLLLTAVLIIQAMALGIAEEYFRKHYVIDPARKVKYAPKPKLTEAEKKQRAMNKAAKEVLPDGTIHLVQKEKSPERVKTIYSVDGDILWERESDEKPPYKYIEWAQNQRRNSIDSRQMKQAYGIRVEFSRSVIVPVLSGDKDRNNILERWRYEPMTDTFTGFDIDSYGIGFMGSNGFVESADDAKPFGKFVNITAWSRTPFSSPFLLWQTGKKLYQIDFESRKVEIVFDAGDDKIGHTTFHNWHVSSEYDKPGSPMIYISTKSRKHYLLTKYPRQQIELNISEEFDKGGIDIGVYQDEIFLKHHGTKGEPSSFDIKARKKWFQELMNDSRDITRYFDVYKLDQDATPVLIDGFQWRAPFRTKKQRQQSQNRELFMERVKKYQTSISPILYKLARDRIIDRRWQEPKYHSEIARTFFELIDFLHPTHFVLSCIVSAVMVVLAGVHGWSRRRGWGEYVFWLVFVAAFNVAGLLAYISLKHTVVIRCSGCGKRRGLEREDCPACGLELPEPARREVDLIGVSS
;
A
#
# COMPACT_ATOMS: atom_id res chain seq x y z
N MET A 1 42.08 19.12 38.02
CA MET A 1 40.60 19.24 37.87
C MET A 1 39.98 17.87 38.11
N LYS A 2 39.08 17.72 39.09
CA LYS A 2 38.50 16.41 39.49
C LYS A 2 37.52 15.89 38.42
N SER A 3 37.60 14.60 38.09
CA SER A 3 36.82 13.93 37.04
C SER A 3 35.30 14.12 37.17
N GLU A 4 34.77 14.27 38.38
CA GLU A 4 33.36 14.54 38.64
C GLU A 4 32.85 15.88 38.09
N GLN A 5 33.71 16.91 38.04
CA GLN A 5 33.34 18.19 37.44
C GLN A 5 33.27 18.10 35.91
N ILE A 6 34.12 17.28 35.28
CA ILE A 6 34.13 17.05 33.82
C ILE A 6 32.87 16.28 33.39
N VAL A 7 32.46 15.25 34.17
CA VAL A 7 31.23 14.48 33.90
C VAL A 7 29.98 15.35 34.05
N LYS A 8 29.92 16.25 35.04
CA LYS A 8 28.83 17.25 35.14
C LYS A 8 28.87 18.26 33.99
N PHE A 9 30.04 18.67 33.53
CA PHE A 9 30.22 19.62 32.42
C PHE A 9 29.80 19.05 31.06
N ILE A 10 29.95 17.74 30.84
CA ILE A 10 29.58 17.04 29.60
C ILE A 10 28.12 16.54 29.63
N SER A 11 27.63 16.08 30.79
CA SER A 11 26.28 15.50 30.90
C SER A 11 25.15 16.53 30.76
N ILE A 12 25.38 17.78 31.14
CA ILE A 12 24.37 18.85 31.00
C ILE A 12 24.13 19.19 29.51
N PRO A 13 25.16 19.51 28.69
CA PRO A 13 25.00 19.71 27.25
C PRO A 13 24.41 18.49 26.54
N ALA A 14 24.85 17.28 26.87
CA ALA A 14 24.34 16.05 26.26
C ALA A 14 22.84 15.84 26.54
N LYS A 15 22.39 16.11 27.77
CA LYS A 15 20.96 16.08 28.13
C LYS A 15 20.18 17.12 27.34
N VAL A 16 20.66 18.36 27.26
CA VAL A 16 20.00 19.44 26.50
C VAL A 16 19.87 19.08 25.02
N VAL A 17 20.93 18.56 24.40
CA VAL A 17 20.91 18.09 23.01
C VAL A 17 19.91 16.95 22.83
N THR A 18 19.87 15.99 23.75
CA THR A 18 18.92 14.86 23.69
C THR A 18 17.47 15.32 23.80
N TYR A 19 17.18 16.26 24.71
CA TYR A 19 15.84 16.84 24.83
C TYR A 19 15.43 17.63 23.58
N LEU A 20 16.35 18.40 22.99
CA LEU A 20 16.10 19.11 21.73
C LEU A 20 15.81 18.14 20.58
N LEU A 21 16.54 17.02 20.49
CA LEU A 21 16.30 15.98 19.48
C LEU A 21 14.95 15.29 19.68
N LEU A 22 14.58 14.97 20.92
CA LEU A 22 13.27 14.38 21.23
C LEU A 22 12.12 15.34 20.87
N LEU A 23 12.24 16.62 21.24
CA LEU A 23 11.26 17.65 20.88
C LEU A 23 11.15 17.83 19.37
N LEU A 24 12.27 17.87 18.66
CA LEU A 24 12.29 17.99 17.20
C LEU A 24 11.63 16.77 16.53
N THR A 25 11.87 15.57 17.06
CA THR A 25 11.20 14.35 16.61
C THR A 25 9.69 14.41 16.86
N ALA A 26 9.27 14.85 18.04
CA ALA A 26 7.85 14.99 18.37
C ALA A 26 7.13 16.00 17.46
N VAL A 27 7.77 17.14 17.16
CA VAL A 27 7.20 18.15 16.24
C VAL A 27 7.10 17.60 14.82
N LEU A 28 8.10 16.87 14.33
CA LEU A 28 8.04 16.20 13.02
C LEU A 28 6.88 15.20 12.95
N ILE A 29 6.68 14.41 14.02
CA ILE A 29 5.56 13.47 14.13
C ILE A 29 4.23 14.21 14.09
N ILE A 30 4.05 15.27 14.87
CA ILE A 30 2.81 16.07 14.89
C ILE A 30 2.54 16.69 13.52
N GLN A 31 3.57 17.17 12.82
CA GLN A 31 3.43 17.68 11.46
C GLN A 31 3.00 16.58 10.47
N ALA A 32 3.59 15.39 10.57
CA ALA A 32 3.19 14.24 9.78
C ALA A 32 1.73 13.87 10.03
N MET A 33 1.30 13.87 11.31
CA MET A 33 -0.09 13.60 11.68
C MET A 33 -1.04 14.67 11.11
N ALA A 34 -0.70 15.96 11.20
CA ALA A 34 -1.51 17.03 10.63
C ALA A 34 -1.66 16.91 9.11
N LEU A 35 -0.61 16.49 8.40
CA LEU A 35 -0.68 16.19 6.96
C LEU A 35 -1.54 14.97 6.68
N GLY A 36 -1.40 13.91 7.47
CA GLY A 36 -2.26 12.72 7.37
C GLY A 36 -3.73 13.06 7.60
N ILE A 37 -4.03 13.91 8.58
CA ILE A 37 -5.39 14.41 8.86
C ILE A 37 -5.90 15.27 7.69
N ALA A 38 -5.07 16.18 7.15
CA ALA A 38 -5.44 16.99 5.99
C ALA A 38 -5.67 16.13 4.73
N GLU A 39 -4.88 15.08 4.54
CA GLU A 39 -5.03 14.12 3.44
C GLU A 39 -6.31 13.29 3.61
N GLU A 40 -6.61 12.83 4.83
CA GLU A 40 -7.85 12.10 5.12
C GLU A 40 -9.07 13.03 5.01
N TYR A 41 -8.94 14.30 5.38
CA TYR A 41 -9.97 15.32 5.16
C TYR A 41 -10.22 15.57 3.67
N PHE A 42 -9.16 15.71 2.86
CA PHE A 42 -9.28 15.78 1.40
C PHE A 42 -9.93 14.52 0.84
N ARG A 43 -9.53 13.34 1.32
CA ARG A 43 -10.14 12.06 0.93
C ARG A 43 -11.62 12.01 1.30
N LYS A 44 -12.03 12.50 2.46
CA LYS A 44 -13.45 12.46 2.86
C LYS A 44 -14.30 13.53 2.18
N HIS A 45 -13.77 14.72 1.93
CA HIS A 45 -14.60 15.88 1.52
C HIS A 45 -14.40 16.33 0.07
N TYR A 46 -13.26 15.98 -0.56
CA TYR A 46 -12.99 16.29 -1.96
C TYR A 46 -13.05 15.05 -2.86
N VAL A 47 -12.87 13.84 -2.32
CA VAL A 47 -13.00 12.59 -3.10
C VAL A 47 -14.43 12.03 -3.08
N ILE A 48 -15.28 12.47 -2.14
CA ILE A 48 -16.64 11.96 -1.98
C ILE A 48 -17.63 13.11 -1.75
N ASP A 49 -17.88 13.92 -2.76
CA ASP A 49 -19.20 14.53 -2.87
C ASP A 49 -19.63 14.64 -4.34
N PRO A 50 -20.25 13.58 -4.91
CA PRO A 50 -20.93 13.69 -6.20
C PRO A 50 -22.18 14.60 -6.15
N ALA A 51 -22.62 15.05 -4.97
CA ALA A 51 -23.80 15.90 -4.78
C ALA A 51 -23.50 17.40 -4.81
N ARG A 52 -22.24 17.84 -4.63
CA ARG A 52 -21.79 19.17 -5.07
C ARG A 52 -21.74 19.20 -6.59
N LYS A 53 -22.93 19.35 -7.19
CA LYS A 53 -23.14 19.74 -8.58
C LYS A 53 -22.51 21.11 -8.79
N VAL A 54 -21.19 21.17 -8.93
CA VAL A 54 -20.58 22.18 -9.78
C VAL A 54 -21.36 22.07 -11.09
N LYS A 55 -22.00 23.16 -11.53
CA LYS A 55 -22.62 23.24 -12.85
C LYS A 55 -21.49 23.01 -13.87
N TYR A 56 -21.21 21.74 -14.15
CA TYR A 56 -20.25 21.39 -15.17
C TYR A 56 -20.79 21.98 -16.46
N ALA A 57 -19.96 22.77 -17.13
CA ALA A 57 -20.20 23.18 -18.51
C ALA A 57 -20.75 21.98 -19.30
N PRO A 58 -21.71 22.20 -20.22
CA PRO A 58 -22.30 21.12 -21.00
C PRO A 58 -21.17 20.23 -21.53
N LYS A 59 -21.27 18.92 -21.25
CA LYS A 59 -20.24 17.98 -21.70
C LYS A 59 -20.09 18.20 -23.20
N PRO A 60 -18.88 18.51 -23.70
CA PRO A 60 -18.68 18.69 -25.13
C PRO A 60 -19.20 17.43 -25.83
N LYS A 61 -19.99 17.62 -26.90
CA LYS A 61 -20.46 16.50 -27.72
C LYS A 61 -19.22 15.77 -28.21
N LEU A 62 -19.08 14.52 -27.78
CA LEU A 62 -17.97 13.67 -28.24
C LEU A 62 -18.12 13.48 -29.75
N THR A 63 -17.00 13.56 -30.47
CA THR A 63 -16.98 13.15 -31.89
C THR A 63 -17.29 11.66 -32.00
N GLU A 64 -17.73 11.19 -33.17
CA GLU A 64 -17.98 9.75 -33.39
C GLU A 64 -16.71 8.92 -33.16
N ALA A 65 -15.54 9.44 -33.54
CA ALA A 65 -14.25 8.82 -33.24
C ALA A 65 -13.98 8.69 -31.73
N GLU A 66 -14.26 9.74 -30.95
CA GLU A 66 -14.12 9.71 -29.49
C GLU A 66 -15.14 8.77 -28.83
N LYS A 67 -16.37 8.69 -29.36
CA LYS A 67 -17.39 7.74 -28.89
C LYS A 67 -16.94 6.30 -29.16
N LYS A 68 -16.47 6.00 -30.37
CA LYS A 68 -15.92 4.71 -30.76
C LYS A 68 -14.77 4.31 -29.84
N GLN A 69 -13.77 5.18 -29.68
CA GLN A 69 -12.62 4.93 -28.80
C GLN A 69 -13.04 4.73 -27.34
N ARG A 70 -14.05 5.46 -26.85
CA ARG A 70 -14.57 5.30 -25.49
C ARG A 70 -15.37 4.00 -25.32
N ALA A 71 -16.11 3.58 -26.33
CA ALA A 71 -16.82 2.30 -26.35
C ALA A 71 -15.81 1.15 -26.33
N MET A 72 -14.82 1.17 -27.24
CA MET A 72 -13.71 0.21 -27.28
C MET A 72 -13.01 0.13 -25.92
N ASN A 73 -12.68 1.26 -25.29
CA ASN A 73 -12.01 1.27 -23.99
C ASN A 73 -12.82 0.64 -22.84
N LYS A 74 -14.15 0.70 -22.91
CA LYS A 74 -15.04 0.18 -21.86
C LYS A 74 -15.52 -1.24 -22.11
N ALA A 75 -15.55 -1.68 -23.36
CA ALA A 75 -15.99 -3.01 -23.73
C ALA A 75 -15.05 -4.07 -23.14
N ALA A 76 -15.62 -5.20 -22.71
CA ALA A 76 -14.87 -6.43 -22.54
C ALA A 76 -14.42 -6.92 -23.93
N LYS A 77 -13.22 -7.49 -24.01
CA LYS A 77 -12.69 -8.07 -25.25
C LYS A 77 -12.84 -9.57 -25.08
N GLU A 78 -13.88 -10.10 -25.69
CA GLU A 78 -14.21 -11.52 -25.65
C GLU A 78 -13.83 -12.14 -26.99
N VAL A 79 -13.44 -13.41 -27.00
CA VAL A 79 -12.87 -14.08 -28.18
C VAL A 79 -13.72 -15.30 -28.51
N LEU A 80 -14.07 -15.46 -29.77
CA LEU A 80 -14.78 -16.63 -30.28
C LEU A 80 -13.82 -17.80 -30.55
N PRO A 81 -14.31 -19.06 -30.63
CA PRO A 81 -13.48 -20.23 -30.92
C PRO A 81 -12.76 -20.18 -32.28
N ASP A 82 -13.26 -19.39 -33.24
CA ASP A 82 -12.61 -19.16 -34.53
C ASP A 82 -11.48 -18.10 -34.46
N GLY A 83 -11.24 -17.52 -33.29
CA GLY A 83 -10.25 -16.47 -33.05
C GLY A 83 -10.80 -15.05 -33.18
N THR A 84 -12.04 -14.87 -33.65
CA THR A 84 -12.64 -13.55 -33.87
C THR A 84 -12.82 -12.79 -32.56
N ILE A 85 -12.40 -11.52 -32.55
CA ILE A 85 -12.49 -10.67 -31.36
C ILE A 85 -13.77 -9.82 -31.37
N HIS A 86 -14.56 -9.93 -30.29
CA HIS A 86 -15.75 -9.12 -30.05
C HIS A 86 -15.56 -8.10 -28.93
N LEU A 87 -16.10 -6.91 -29.15
CA LEU A 87 -16.17 -5.86 -28.14
C LEU A 87 -17.53 -5.90 -27.45
N VAL A 88 -17.57 -6.48 -26.25
CA VAL A 88 -18.80 -6.74 -25.49
C VAL A 88 -19.04 -5.65 -24.46
N GLN A 89 -20.08 -4.84 -24.67
CA GLN A 89 -20.49 -3.82 -23.71
C GLN A 89 -21.52 -4.39 -22.73
N LYS A 90 -21.18 -4.35 -21.44
CA LYS A 90 -22.04 -4.84 -20.34
C LYS A 90 -22.66 -3.68 -19.55
N GLU A 91 -23.89 -3.87 -19.06
CA GLU A 91 -24.51 -2.99 -18.07
C GLU A 91 -23.86 -3.18 -16.69
N LYS A 92 -23.88 -2.13 -15.86
CA LYS A 92 -23.18 -2.15 -14.58
C LYS A 92 -23.88 -2.95 -13.48
N SER A 93 -25.20 -3.11 -13.57
CA SER A 93 -25.99 -3.84 -12.58
C SER A 93 -27.43 -4.00 -13.09
N PRO A 94 -27.91 -5.24 -13.33
CA PRO A 94 -27.14 -6.48 -13.37
C PRO A 94 -26.09 -6.49 -14.50
N GLU A 95 -25.03 -7.28 -14.38
CA GLU A 95 -24.04 -7.48 -15.46
C GLU A 95 -24.68 -8.26 -16.62
N ARG A 96 -25.41 -7.55 -17.48
CA ARG A 96 -26.02 -8.10 -18.70
C ARG A 96 -25.32 -7.51 -19.91
N VAL A 97 -25.15 -8.32 -20.95
CA VAL A 97 -24.63 -7.85 -22.23
C VAL A 97 -25.69 -6.93 -22.85
N LYS A 98 -25.27 -5.74 -23.26
CA LYS A 98 -26.12 -4.73 -23.91
C LYS A 98 -25.95 -4.75 -25.42
N THR A 99 -24.70 -4.66 -25.85
CA THR A 99 -24.34 -4.54 -27.26
C THR A 99 -23.01 -5.23 -27.50
N ILE A 100 -22.88 -5.87 -28.65
CA ILE A 100 -21.67 -6.55 -29.12
C ILE A 100 -21.29 -5.87 -30.43
N TYR A 101 -20.03 -5.45 -30.51
CA TYR A 101 -19.48 -4.82 -31.70
C TYR A 101 -18.34 -5.67 -32.28
N SER A 102 -18.11 -5.54 -33.58
CA SER A 102 -16.85 -5.93 -34.21
C SER A 102 -15.72 -5.01 -33.73
N VAL A 103 -14.47 -5.39 -33.96
CA VAL A 103 -13.30 -4.52 -33.71
C VAL A 103 -13.35 -3.23 -34.54
N ASP A 104 -13.98 -3.29 -35.71
CA ASP A 104 -14.22 -2.14 -36.59
C ASP A 104 -15.37 -1.25 -36.12
N GLY A 105 -16.13 -1.68 -35.12
CA GLY A 105 -17.18 -0.89 -34.48
C GLY A 105 -18.58 -1.09 -35.07
N ASP A 106 -18.76 -2.06 -35.95
CA ASP A 106 -20.08 -2.45 -36.46
C ASP A 106 -20.86 -3.16 -35.36
N ILE A 107 -22.16 -2.88 -35.25
CA ILE A 107 -23.03 -3.56 -34.30
C ILE A 107 -23.31 -4.97 -34.84
N LEU A 108 -22.83 -5.97 -34.11
CA LEU A 108 -23.06 -7.39 -34.44
C LEU A 108 -24.30 -7.94 -33.74
N TRP A 109 -24.62 -7.37 -32.58
CA TRP A 109 -25.82 -7.71 -31.83
C TRP A 109 -26.13 -6.60 -30.83
N GLU A 110 -27.40 -6.23 -30.72
CA GLU A 110 -27.91 -5.32 -29.69
C GLU A 110 -29.11 -5.96 -29.01
N ARG A 111 -29.17 -5.83 -27.69
CA ARG A 111 -30.23 -6.43 -26.89
C ARG A 111 -31.55 -5.69 -27.11
N GLU A 112 -32.51 -6.34 -27.77
CA GLU A 112 -33.86 -5.80 -27.96
C GLU A 112 -34.84 -6.16 -26.81
N SER A 113 -34.53 -7.19 -25.99
CA SER A 113 -35.40 -7.64 -24.87
C SER A 113 -34.62 -8.39 -23.75
N ASP A 114 -35.13 -9.52 -23.22
CA ASP A 114 -34.43 -10.44 -22.31
C ASP A 114 -33.63 -11.54 -23.05
N GLU A 115 -33.47 -11.39 -24.36
CA GLU A 115 -32.67 -12.28 -25.19
C GLU A 115 -31.21 -12.37 -24.73
N LYS A 116 -30.67 -13.59 -24.76
CA LYS A 116 -29.25 -13.85 -24.50
C LYS A 116 -28.46 -13.67 -25.80
N PRO A 117 -27.21 -13.19 -25.73
CA PRO A 117 -26.38 -13.10 -26.92
C PRO A 117 -26.17 -14.48 -27.54
N PRO A 118 -26.14 -14.60 -28.88
CA PRO A 118 -26.04 -15.87 -29.58
C PRO A 118 -24.62 -16.46 -29.59
N TYR A 119 -23.66 -15.79 -28.93
CA TYR A 119 -22.24 -16.10 -29.00
C TYR A 119 -21.75 -16.84 -27.75
N LYS A 120 -20.90 -17.85 -27.98
CA LYS A 120 -20.19 -18.58 -26.93
C LYS A 120 -18.70 -18.27 -27.04
N TYR A 121 -18.17 -17.60 -26.01
CA TYR A 121 -16.78 -17.15 -25.98
C TYR A 121 -15.85 -18.18 -25.33
N ILE A 122 -14.57 -18.07 -25.65
CA ILE A 122 -13.49 -18.79 -24.96
C ILE A 122 -13.42 -18.28 -23.52
N GLU A 123 -13.35 -19.21 -22.57
CA GLU A 123 -13.14 -18.90 -21.16
C GLU A 123 -11.65 -18.95 -20.81
N TRP A 124 -11.19 -17.99 -20.00
CA TRP A 124 -9.77 -17.77 -19.73
C TRP A 124 -9.40 -18.14 -18.29
N ALA A 125 -8.18 -18.63 -18.08
CA ALA A 125 -7.56 -18.78 -16.78
C ALA A 125 -7.34 -17.40 -16.14
N GLN A 126 -7.99 -17.16 -15.01
CA GLN A 126 -7.98 -15.86 -14.34
C GLN A 126 -7.50 -15.97 -12.89
N ASN A 127 -7.07 -14.83 -12.35
CA ASN A 127 -6.69 -14.74 -10.94
C ASN A 127 -7.95 -14.57 -10.08
N GLN A 128 -8.36 -15.63 -9.38
CA GLN A 128 -9.56 -15.64 -8.52
C GLN A 128 -9.28 -15.02 -7.15
N ARG A 129 -9.05 -13.70 -7.13
CA ARG A 129 -8.76 -12.97 -5.90
C ARG A 129 -9.86 -13.03 -4.83
N ARG A 130 -11.10 -13.41 -5.20
CA ARG A 130 -12.23 -13.43 -4.27
C ARG A 130 -12.18 -14.59 -3.28
N ASN A 131 -11.55 -15.71 -3.64
CA ASN A 131 -11.53 -16.95 -2.84
C ASN A 131 -10.11 -17.42 -2.51
N SER A 132 -9.13 -16.51 -2.52
CA SER A 132 -7.72 -16.82 -2.28
C SER A 132 -7.13 -16.04 -1.10
N ILE A 133 -6.22 -16.65 -0.35
CA ILE A 133 -5.42 -15.98 0.68
C ILE A 133 -3.96 -16.00 0.25
N ASP A 134 -3.33 -14.84 0.13
CA ASP A 134 -1.90 -14.75 -0.21
C ASP A 134 -0.99 -14.77 1.04
N SER A 135 0.33 -14.91 0.83
CA SER A 135 1.32 -14.90 1.92
C SER A 135 1.30 -13.66 2.80
N ARG A 136 0.84 -12.50 2.30
CA ARG A 136 0.72 -11.27 3.09
C ARG A 136 -0.48 -11.36 4.02
N GLN A 137 -1.63 -11.79 3.51
CA GLN A 137 -2.84 -12.00 4.30
C GLN A 137 -2.62 -13.11 5.34
N MET A 138 -1.91 -14.19 4.98
CA MET A 138 -1.53 -15.25 5.91
C MET A 138 -0.67 -14.71 7.06
N LYS A 139 0.37 -13.90 6.77
CA LYS A 139 1.18 -13.25 7.81
C LYS A 139 0.37 -12.29 8.70
N GLN A 140 -0.64 -11.63 8.14
CA GLN A 140 -1.53 -10.76 8.92
C GLN A 140 -2.45 -11.57 9.84
N ALA A 141 -2.87 -12.77 9.41
CA ALA A 141 -3.66 -13.66 10.24
C ALA A 141 -2.84 -14.16 11.45
N TYR A 142 -1.59 -14.55 11.23
CA TYR A 142 -0.68 -15.02 12.29
C TYR A 142 0.11 -13.89 12.96
N GLY A 143 -0.59 -12.92 13.56
CA GLY A 143 -0.02 -11.69 14.13
C GLY A 143 1.22 -11.85 15.03
N ILE A 144 1.89 -10.74 15.34
CA ILE A 144 3.18 -10.69 16.09
C ILE A 144 3.07 -11.28 17.52
N ARG A 145 1.86 -11.39 18.08
CA ARG A 145 1.59 -11.97 19.41
C ARG A 145 0.49 -13.04 19.33
N VAL A 146 0.61 -14.06 20.16
CA VAL A 146 -0.27 -15.25 20.19
C VAL A 146 -1.74 -14.87 20.39
N GLU A 147 -2.04 -13.83 21.19
CA GLU A 147 -3.42 -13.41 21.48
C GLU A 147 -4.18 -12.85 20.27
N PHE A 148 -3.46 -12.41 19.23
CA PHE A 148 -4.03 -11.83 18.00
C PHE A 148 -3.83 -12.74 16.77
N SER A 149 -3.23 -13.90 16.97
CA SER A 149 -3.03 -14.89 15.91
C SER A 149 -4.34 -15.62 15.63
N ARG A 150 -4.75 -15.64 14.37
CA ARG A 150 -5.88 -16.43 13.87
C ARG A 150 -5.32 -17.58 13.05
N SER A 151 -5.48 -18.80 13.54
CA SER A 151 -5.10 -19.99 12.79
C SER A 151 -6.06 -20.24 11.63
N VAL A 152 -5.51 -20.66 10.50
CA VAL A 152 -6.29 -21.21 9.39
C VAL A 152 -6.77 -22.59 9.81
N ILE A 153 -8.09 -22.74 9.90
CA ILE A 153 -8.74 -24.00 10.27
C ILE A 153 -9.63 -24.43 9.11
N VAL A 154 -9.48 -25.68 8.70
CA VAL A 154 -10.25 -26.31 7.63
C VAL A 154 -11.19 -27.34 8.26
N PRO A 155 -12.52 -27.12 8.21
CA PRO A 155 -13.47 -28.08 8.77
C PRO A 155 -13.76 -29.22 7.78
N VAL A 156 -13.85 -30.45 8.29
CA VAL A 156 -14.45 -31.59 7.58
C VAL A 156 -15.88 -31.74 8.07
N LEU A 157 -16.83 -31.83 7.14
CA LEU A 157 -18.26 -31.84 7.45
C LEU A 157 -18.83 -33.26 7.29
N SER A 158 -19.85 -33.59 8.08
CA SER A 158 -20.50 -34.91 8.07
C SER A 158 -21.25 -35.26 6.78
N GLY A 159 -21.40 -34.32 5.85
CA GLY A 159 -22.10 -34.52 4.58
C GLY A 159 -23.63 -34.57 4.68
N ASP A 160 -24.20 -34.59 5.89
CA ASP A 160 -25.64 -34.51 6.13
C ASP A 160 -26.16 -33.07 5.91
N LYS A 161 -27.05 -32.90 4.93
CA LYS A 161 -27.60 -31.60 4.53
C LYS A 161 -28.40 -30.92 5.63
N ASP A 162 -28.97 -31.69 6.55
CA ASP A 162 -29.86 -31.18 7.60
C ASP A 162 -29.11 -30.86 8.91
N ARG A 163 -27.86 -31.32 9.05
CA ARG A 163 -27.02 -31.15 10.23
C ARG A 163 -25.55 -31.02 9.82
N ASN A 164 -25.13 -29.82 9.43
CA ASN A 164 -23.72 -29.48 9.11
C ASN A 164 -22.79 -29.59 10.34
N ASN A 165 -22.66 -30.79 10.89
CA ASN A 165 -21.79 -31.09 12.01
C ASN A 165 -20.35 -31.18 11.49
N ILE A 166 -19.45 -30.49 12.19
CA ILE A 166 -18.01 -30.55 11.95
C ILE A 166 -17.50 -31.84 12.59
N LEU A 167 -17.02 -32.77 11.77
CA LEU A 167 -16.41 -34.02 12.21
C LEU A 167 -14.95 -33.82 12.61
N GLU A 168 -14.22 -33.03 11.83
CA GLU A 168 -12.79 -32.78 12.05
C GLU A 168 -12.44 -31.31 11.82
N ARG A 169 -11.37 -30.86 12.45
CA ARG A 169 -10.78 -29.54 12.28
C ARG A 169 -9.30 -29.69 12.00
N TRP A 170 -8.88 -29.24 10.82
CA TRP A 170 -7.47 -29.26 10.43
C TRP A 170 -6.89 -27.86 10.57
N ARG A 171 -6.00 -27.68 11.53
CA ARG A 171 -5.36 -26.40 11.85
C ARG A 171 -3.99 -26.34 11.18
N TYR A 172 -3.75 -25.32 10.36
CA TYR A 172 -2.42 -25.07 9.78
C TYR A 172 -1.46 -24.56 10.85
N GLU A 173 -0.24 -25.11 10.87
CA GLU A 173 0.85 -24.71 11.74
C GLU A 173 1.98 -24.09 10.92
N PRO A 174 2.17 -22.76 10.95
CA PRO A 174 3.18 -22.08 10.14
C PRO A 174 4.63 -22.43 10.47
N MET A 175 4.89 -22.93 11.68
CA MET A 175 6.26 -23.27 12.11
C MET A 175 6.73 -24.59 11.52
N THR A 176 5.82 -25.54 11.35
CA THR A 176 6.10 -26.86 10.80
C THR A 176 5.69 -26.98 9.33
N ASP A 177 4.97 -25.98 8.79
CA ASP A 177 4.39 -26.02 7.44
C ASP A 177 3.53 -27.29 7.21
N THR A 178 2.75 -27.70 8.21
CA THR A 178 1.84 -28.86 8.19
C THR A 178 0.47 -28.49 8.75
N PHE A 179 -0.52 -29.37 8.63
CA PHE A 179 -1.78 -29.24 9.38
C PHE A 179 -1.84 -30.28 10.50
N THR A 180 -2.38 -29.89 11.65
CA THR A 180 -2.74 -30.80 12.75
C THR A 180 -4.24 -31.01 12.74
N GLY A 181 -4.69 -32.27 12.71
CA GLY A 181 -6.09 -32.64 12.73
C GLY A 181 -6.61 -32.87 14.14
N PHE A 182 -7.83 -32.41 14.40
CA PHE A 182 -8.57 -32.67 15.63
C PHE A 182 -9.95 -33.21 15.29
N ASP A 183 -10.48 -34.14 16.09
CA ASP A 183 -11.87 -34.60 15.97
C ASP A 183 -12.88 -33.61 16.59
N ILE A 184 -14.14 -34.02 16.66
CA ILE A 184 -15.23 -33.22 17.23
C ILE A 184 -15.03 -32.94 18.73
N ASP A 185 -14.40 -33.86 19.46
CA ASP A 185 -14.10 -33.78 20.89
C ASP A 185 -12.74 -33.12 21.17
N SER A 186 -12.08 -32.61 20.12
CA SER A 186 -10.78 -31.95 20.15
C SER A 186 -9.58 -32.86 20.49
N TYR A 187 -9.73 -34.17 20.33
CA TYR A 187 -8.59 -35.08 20.37
C TYR A 187 -7.80 -35.01 19.07
N GLY A 188 -6.47 -35.09 19.17
CA GLY A 188 -5.59 -35.10 18.01
C GLY A 188 -5.76 -36.38 17.21
N ILE A 189 -6.02 -36.25 15.90
CA ILE A 189 -6.20 -37.39 14.99
C ILE A 189 -5.00 -37.62 14.08
N GLY A 190 -4.03 -36.70 14.06
CA GLY A 190 -2.78 -36.83 13.28
C GLY A 190 -2.39 -35.55 12.55
N PHE A 191 -1.52 -35.68 11.56
CA PHE A 191 -0.89 -34.57 10.85
C PHE A 191 -1.03 -34.74 9.33
N MET A 192 -1.15 -33.63 8.62
CA MET A 192 -1.18 -33.58 7.15
C MET A 192 0.05 -32.81 6.67
N GLY A 193 0.92 -33.50 5.94
CA GLY A 193 2.12 -32.95 5.32
C GLY A 193 2.13 -33.09 3.79
N SER A 194 3.24 -32.72 3.15
CA SER A 194 3.43 -32.94 1.70
C SER A 194 3.42 -34.42 1.30
N ASN A 195 3.69 -35.32 2.25
CA ASN A 195 3.59 -36.76 2.10
C ASN A 195 2.20 -37.34 2.41
N GLY A 196 1.19 -36.49 2.63
CA GLY A 196 -0.15 -36.92 3.00
C GLY A 196 -0.36 -37.02 4.51
N PHE A 197 -1.34 -37.83 4.91
CA PHE A 197 -1.70 -38.04 6.30
C PHE A 197 -0.72 -38.99 7.00
N VAL A 198 -0.33 -38.63 8.21
CA VAL A 198 0.49 -39.45 9.12
C VAL A 198 -0.02 -39.29 10.56
N GLU A 199 0.20 -40.31 11.37
CA GLU A 199 -0.25 -40.31 12.78
C GLU A 199 0.70 -39.52 13.69
N SER A 200 2.00 -39.54 13.40
CA SER A 200 3.04 -38.86 14.18
C SER A 200 3.50 -37.54 13.55
N ALA A 201 3.83 -36.56 14.39
CA ALA A 201 4.36 -35.27 13.96
C ALA A 201 5.73 -35.41 13.27
N ASP A 202 6.57 -36.34 13.75
CA ASP A 202 7.93 -36.53 13.25
C ASP A 202 7.97 -37.10 11.82
N ASP A 203 6.91 -37.80 11.43
CA ASP A 203 6.76 -38.38 10.09
C ASP A 203 6.15 -37.39 9.08
N ALA A 204 5.63 -36.26 9.56
CA ALA A 204 4.95 -35.27 8.73
C ALA A 204 5.98 -34.42 7.99
N LYS A 205 6.00 -34.51 6.66
CA LYS A 205 6.89 -33.66 5.85
C LYS A 205 6.24 -32.29 5.64
N PRO A 206 6.98 -31.18 5.79
CA PRO A 206 6.43 -29.86 5.54
C PRO A 206 5.96 -29.74 4.08
N PHE A 207 4.90 -28.97 3.85
CA PHE A 207 4.54 -28.53 2.49
C PHE A 207 5.63 -27.64 1.88
N GLY A 208 6.29 -26.87 2.75
CA GLY A 208 7.23 -25.82 2.41
C GLY A 208 6.58 -24.45 2.41
N LYS A 209 7.40 -23.41 2.28
CA LYS A 209 7.00 -22.01 2.45
C LYS A 209 5.74 -21.66 1.65
N PHE A 210 4.69 -21.31 2.38
CA PHE A 210 3.41 -20.88 1.85
C PHE A 210 3.51 -19.65 0.93
N VAL A 211 2.78 -19.68 -0.19
CA VAL A 211 2.66 -18.58 -1.14
C VAL A 211 1.20 -18.14 -1.30
N ASN A 212 0.31 -19.08 -1.58
CA ASN A 212 -1.10 -18.81 -1.86
C ASN A 212 -1.96 -20.06 -1.57
N ILE A 213 -3.23 -19.85 -1.24
CA ILE A 213 -4.24 -20.91 -1.10
C ILE A 213 -5.49 -20.47 -1.85
N THR A 214 -6.11 -21.40 -2.56
CA THR A 214 -7.48 -21.27 -3.08
C THR A 214 -8.32 -22.40 -2.52
N ALA A 215 -9.52 -22.10 -2.03
CA ALA A 215 -10.43 -23.09 -1.48
C ALA A 215 -11.74 -23.15 -2.27
N TRP A 216 -12.34 -24.34 -2.36
CA TRP A 216 -13.70 -24.53 -2.88
C TRP A 216 -14.35 -25.75 -2.25
N SER A 217 -15.67 -25.82 -2.30
CA SER A 217 -16.46 -26.98 -1.88
C SER A 217 -17.33 -27.42 -3.05
N ARG A 218 -17.62 -28.73 -3.17
CA ARG A 218 -18.51 -29.26 -4.22
C ARG A 218 -19.94 -28.71 -4.06
N THR A 219 -20.37 -28.56 -2.81
CA THR A 219 -21.61 -27.89 -2.42
C THR A 219 -21.35 -26.98 -1.22
N PRO A 220 -22.24 -26.05 -0.88
CA PRO A 220 -22.09 -25.22 0.33
C PRO A 220 -21.96 -26.01 1.64
N PHE A 221 -22.31 -27.30 1.63
CA PHE A 221 -22.36 -28.19 2.79
C PHE A 221 -21.30 -29.30 2.76
N SER A 222 -20.40 -29.30 1.79
CA SER A 222 -19.32 -30.29 1.70
C SER A 222 -18.00 -29.74 2.21
N SER A 223 -17.14 -30.63 2.70
CA SER A 223 -15.76 -30.35 3.06
C SER A 223 -15.03 -29.62 1.90
N PRO A 224 -14.22 -28.60 2.21
CA PRO A 224 -13.50 -27.86 1.18
C PRO A 224 -12.27 -28.63 0.69
N PHE A 225 -12.02 -28.53 -0.61
CA PHE A 225 -10.73 -28.83 -1.23
C PHE A 225 -9.84 -27.59 -1.16
N LEU A 226 -8.55 -27.80 -0.93
CA LEU A 226 -7.56 -26.73 -0.99
C LEU A 226 -6.59 -26.95 -2.13
N LEU A 227 -6.39 -25.92 -2.95
CA LEU A 227 -5.24 -25.79 -3.81
C LEU A 227 -4.19 -24.96 -3.07
N TRP A 228 -3.20 -25.65 -2.51
CA TRP A 228 -2.15 -25.10 -1.67
C TRP A 228 -0.88 -24.87 -2.48
N GLN A 229 -0.47 -23.61 -2.64
CA GLN A 229 0.68 -23.22 -3.41
C GLN A 229 1.86 -22.87 -2.50
N THR A 230 3.00 -23.47 -2.82
CA THR A 230 4.31 -23.15 -2.23
C THR A 230 5.20 -22.49 -3.27
N GLY A 231 6.45 -22.21 -2.90
CA GLY A 231 7.43 -21.67 -3.86
C GLY A 231 7.76 -22.60 -5.02
N LYS A 232 7.58 -23.92 -4.87
CA LYS A 232 7.97 -24.93 -5.88
C LYS A 232 6.84 -25.82 -6.34
N LYS A 233 5.90 -26.13 -5.46
CA LYS A 233 4.86 -27.14 -5.69
C LYS A 233 3.47 -26.56 -5.50
N LEU A 234 2.55 -27.09 -6.27
CA LEU A 234 1.11 -26.87 -6.13
C LEU A 234 0.48 -28.18 -5.68
N TYR A 235 -0.20 -28.16 -4.55
CA TYR A 235 -0.85 -29.33 -3.97
C TYR A 235 -2.36 -29.18 -4.03
N GLN A 236 -3.07 -30.27 -4.27
CA GLN A 236 -4.51 -30.38 -3.99
C GLN A 236 -4.67 -31.23 -2.74
N ILE A 237 -5.31 -30.67 -1.72
CA ILE A 237 -5.54 -31.31 -0.43
C ILE A 237 -7.03 -31.58 -0.29
N ASP A 238 -7.35 -32.84 -0.02
CA ASP A 238 -8.67 -33.31 0.33
C ASP A 238 -8.63 -33.81 1.78
N PHE A 239 -9.21 -33.03 2.69
CA PHE A 239 -9.23 -33.36 4.12
C PHE A 239 -10.23 -34.45 4.46
N GLU A 240 -11.28 -34.63 3.65
CA GLU A 240 -12.29 -35.67 3.87
C GLU A 240 -11.70 -37.05 3.57
N SER A 241 -10.99 -37.18 2.44
CA SER A 241 -10.26 -38.42 2.13
C SER A 241 -8.86 -38.50 2.72
N ARG A 242 -8.44 -37.44 3.43
CA ARG A 242 -7.09 -37.26 4.02
C ARG A 242 -5.96 -37.47 3.01
N LYS A 243 -6.16 -37.05 1.76
CA LYS A 243 -5.21 -37.22 0.65
C LYS A 243 -4.60 -35.89 0.23
N VAL A 244 -3.32 -35.94 -0.09
CA VAL A 244 -2.55 -34.85 -0.68
C VAL A 244 -2.04 -35.29 -2.03
N GLU A 245 -2.34 -34.50 -3.05
CA GLU A 245 -1.89 -34.72 -4.41
C GLU A 245 -0.99 -33.58 -4.87
N ILE A 246 0.14 -33.91 -5.50
CA ILE A 246 0.97 -32.92 -6.19
C ILE A 246 0.34 -32.67 -7.57
N VAL A 247 -0.21 -31.47 -7.75
CA VAL A 247 -0.78 -31.03 -9.03
C VAL A 247 0.31 -30.51 -9.97
N PHE A 248 1.36 -29.89 -9.40
CA PHE A 248 2.49 -29.38 -10.16
C PHE A 248 3.77 -29.36 -9.32
N ASP A 249 4.90 -29.64 -9.96
CA ASP A 249 6.24 -29.53 -9.39
C ASP A 249 7.16 -28.75 -10.33
N ALA A 250 7.65 -27.60 -9.88
CA ALA A 250 8.60 -26.78 -10.63
C ALA A 250 10.04 -27.34 -10.62
N GLY A 251 10.30 -28.42 -9.87
CA GLY A 251 11.63 -29.01 -9.72
C GLY A 251 12.61 -28.06 -9.05
N ASP A 252 13.68 -27.71 -9.76
CA ASP A 252 14.71 -26.78 -9.28
C ASP A 252 14.32 -25.31 -9.42
N ASP A 253 13.31 -25.00 -10.22
CA ASP A 253 12.79 -23.65 -10.39
C ASP A 253 11.76 -23.29 -9.30
N LYS A 254 11.18 -22.10 -9.40
CA LYS A 254 10.12 -21.59 -8.52
C LYS A 254 8.91 -21.17 -9.33
N ILE A 255 7.74 -21.40 -8.76
CA ILE A 255 6.49 -20.90 -9.32
C ILE A 255 6.50 -19.37 -9.25
N GLY A 256 6.28 -18.73 -10.40
CA GLY A 256 6.23 -17.28 -10.56
C GLY A 256 4.82 -16.74 -10.51
N HIS A 257 3.93 -17.31 -11.33
CA HIS A 257 2.53 -16.92 -11.45
C HIS A 257 1.64 -18.15 -11.63
N THR A 258 0.40 -18.05 -11.16
CA THR A 258 -0.61 -19.11 -11.28
C THR A 258 -1.98 -18.47 -11.49
N THR A 259 -2.68 -18.89 -12.54
CA THR A 259 -4.09 -18.58 -12.78
C THR A 259 -4.84 -19.87 -13.04
N PHE A 260 -6.15 -19.86 -12.83
CA PHE A 260 -6.96 -21.06 -13.01
C PHE A 260 -8.35 -20.71 -13.52
N HIS A 261 -8.95 -21.69 -14.18
CA HIS A 261 -10.30 -21.60 -14.70
C HIS A 261 -11.05 -22.85 -14.28
N ASN A 262 -12.14 -22.67 -13.52
CA ASN A 262 -13.07 -23.73 -13.12
C ASN A 262 -12.43 -25.02 -12.56
N TRP A 263 -11.21 -24.97 -12.01
CA TRP A 263 -10.52 -26.14 -11.44
C TRP A 263 -11.33 -26.86 -10.36
N HIS A 264 -12.22 -26.11 -9.70
CA HIS A 264 -13.14 -26.60 -8.68
C HIS A 264 -14.24 -27.54 -9.20
N VAL A 265 -14.51 -27.53 -10.50
CA VAL A 265 -15.57 -28.34 -11.11
C VAL A 265 -15.16 -29.82 -11.12
N SER A 266 -16.06 -30.68 -10.65
CA SER A 266 -15.80 -32.11 -10.43
C SER A 266 -16.15 -33.00 -11.61
N SER A 267 -16.99 -32.56 -12.55
CA SER A 267 -17.39 -33.36 -13.70
C SER A 267 -17.23 -32.61 -15.03
N GLU A 268 -17.01 -33.38 -16.09
CA GLU A 268 -16.97 -32.92 -17.49
C GLU A 268 -18.32 -32.33 -17.95
N TYR A 269 -19.40 -32.68 -17.25
CA TYR A 269 -20.77 -32.29 -17.58
C TYR A 269 -21.20 -30.94 -16.99
N ASP A 270 -20.38 -30.33 -16.13
CA ASP A 270 -20.82 -29.20 -15.29
C ASP A 270 -20.54 -27.80 -15.86
N LYS A 271 -19.90 -27.64 -17.03
CA LYS A 271 -19.82 -26.33 -17.77
C LYS A 271 -19.08 -26.45 -19.11
N PRO A 272 -19.34 -25.52 -20.05
CA PRO A 272 -18.50 -25.34 -21.22
C PRO A 272 -17.15 -24.72 -20.85
N GLY A 273 -16.08 -25.52 -20.86
CA GLY A 273 -14.71 -25.05 -20.63
C GLY A 273 -13.92 -26.08 -19.84
N SER A 274 -12.78 -26.52 -20.37
CA SER A 274 -11.95 -27.55 -19.74
C SER A 274 -11.29 -26.97 -18.47
N PRO A 275 -11.52 -27.53 -17.27
CA PRO A 275 -10.88 -27.05 -16.05
C PRO A 275 -9.36 -27.05 -16.20
N MET A 276 -8.74 -25.90 -15.93
CA MET A 276 -7.33 -25.69 -16.23
C MET A 276 -6.62 -24.81 -15.21
N ILE A 277 -5.30 -24.98 -15.12
CA ILE A 277 -4.38 -24.12 -14.39
C ILE A 277 -3.26 -23.71 -15.33
N TYR A 278 -3.05 -22.41 -15.47
CA TYR A 278 -1.88 -21.87 -16.13
C TYR A 278 -0.84 -21.47 -15.08
N ILE A 279 0.41 -21.90 -15.31
CA ILE A 279 1.54 -21.66 -14.41
C ILE A 279 2.69 -21.08 -15.22
N SER A 280 3.28 -19.99 -14.73
CA SER A 280 4.60 -19.56 -15.20
C SER A 280 5.62 -19.61 -14.07
N THR A 281 6.84 -19.98 -14.40
CA THR A 281 7.94 -20.10 -13.42
C THR A 281 8.82 -18.86 -13.40
N LYS A 282 9.75 -18.77 -12.44
CA LYS A 282 10.72 -17.67 -12.36
C LYS A 282 11.76 -17.70 -13.48
N SER A 283 12.07 -18.87 -14.05
CA SER A 283 12.89 -19.00 -15.26
C SER A 283 12.13 -18.80 -16.57
N ARG A 284 10.87 -18.33 -16.52
CA ARG A 284 10.02 -18.06 -17.69
C ARG A 284 9.58 -19.30 -18.46
N LYS A 285 9.50 -20.45 -17.78
CA LYS A 285 8.79 -21.60 -18.35
C LYS A 285 7.29 -21.46 -18.13
N HIS A 286 6.52 -21.90 -19.09
CA HIS A 286 5.07 -21.79 -19.09
C HIS A 286 4.45 -23.18 -19.17
N TYR A 287 3.46 -23.45 -18.33
CA TYR A 287 2.78 -24.74 -18.28
C TYR A 287 1.28 -24.54 -18.25
N LEU A 288 0.57 -25.39 -19.00
CA LEU A 288 -0.87 -25.57 -18.91
C LEU A 288 -1.16 -26.94 -18.31
N LEU A 289 -1.95 -26.95 -17.24
CA LEU A 289 -2.48 -28.17 -16.65
C LEU A 289 -3.96 -28.26 -16.98
N THR A 290 -4.37 -29.35 -17.60
CA THR A 290 -5.78 -29.68 -17.83
C THR A 290 -6.20 -30.78 -16.87
N LYS A 291 -7.47 -30.75 -16.43
CA LYS A 291 -8.00 -31.74 -15.50
C LYS A 291 -8.60 -32.95 -16.21
N TYR A 292 -9.26 -32.71 -17.35
CA TYR A 292 -9.97 -33.70 -18.14
C TYR A 292 -9.66 -33.49 -19.63
N PRO A 293 -8.89 -34.39 -20.28
CA PRO A 293 -8.02 -35.39 -19.66
C PRO A 293 -6.94 -34.72 -18.81
N ARG A 294 -6.37 -35.44 -17.84
CA ARG A 294 -5.30 -34.89 -17.01
C ARG A 294 -4.00 -34.81 -17.81
N GLN A 295 -3.58 -33.61 -18.16
CA GLN A 295 -2.33 -33.39 -18.90
C GLN A 295 -1.55 -32.22 -18.34
N GLN A 296 -0.24 -32.26 -18.54
CA GLN A 296 0.68 -31.15 -18.31
C GLN A 296 1.40 -30.86 -19.62
N ILE A 297 1.22 -29.64 -20.13
CA ILE A 297 1.75 -29.20 -21.42
C ILE A 297 2.71 -28.05 -21.14
N GLU A 298 3.97 -28.17 -21.54
CA GLU A 298 4.92 -27.04 -21.55
C GLU A 298 4.65 -26.19 -22.80
N LEU A 299 4.44 -24.89 -22.61
CA LEU A 299 4.09 -23.96 -23.68
C LEU A 299 5.35 -23.26 -24.17
N ASN A 300 5.55 -23.23 -25.50
CA ASN A 300 6.70 -22.60 -26.15
C ASN A 300 6.46 -21.09 -26.33
N ILE A 301 6.31 -20.38 -25.21
CA ILE A 301 6.10 -18.94 -25.18
C ILE A 301 7.47 -18.25 -25.10
N SER A 302 7.78 -17.43 -26.10
CA SER A 302 9.05 -16.71 -26.21
C SER A 302 9.13 -15.51 -25.24
N GLU A 303 10.34 -14.97 -25.04
CA GLU A 303 10.55 -13.79 -24.16
C GLU A 303 9.82 -12.52 -24.65
N GLU A 304 9.36 -12.46 -25.90
CA GLU A 304 8.66 -11.29 -26.41
C GLU A 304 7.31 -11.05 -25.71
N PHE A 305 6.71 -12.13 -25.20
CA PHE A 305 5.46 -12.12 -24.44
C PHE A 305 5.63 -11.63 -23.00
N ASP A 306 6.86 -11.41 -22.53
CA ASP A 306 7.14 -10.85 -21.20
C ASP A 306 6.62 -9.42 -21.03
N LYS A 307 6.39 -8.72 -22.15
CA LYS A 307 5.82 -7.37 -22.19
C LYS A 307 4.31 -7.49 -22.17
N GLY A 308 3.62 -6.89 -21.21
CA GLY A 308 2.17 -6.97 -21.09
C GLY A 308 1.70 -8.17 -20.25
N GLY A 309 0.50 -8.65 -20.53
CA GLY A 309 -0.17 -9.74 -19.83
C GLY A 309 -0.57 -10.86 -20.78
N ILE A 310 -0.49 -12.09 -20.28
CA ILE A 310 -0.85 -13.31 -20.99
C ILE A 310 -1.99 -13.97 -20.22
N ASP A 311 -3.07 -14.30 -20.93
CA ASP A 311 -4.14 -15.17 -20.44
C ASP A 311 -4.18 -16.42 -21.33
N ILE A 312 -4.36 -17.60 -20.73
CA ILE A 312 -4.51 -18.88 -21.46
C ILE A 312 -5.95 -19.36 -21.35
N GLY A 313 -6.52 -19.83 -22.46
CA GLY A 313 -7.85 -20.40 -22.54
C GLY A 313 -7.82 -21.74 -23.29
N VAL A 314 -8.82 -22.57 -23.04
CA VAL A 314 -9.00 -23.86 -23.71
C VAL A 314 -10.45 -23.94 -24.14
N TYR A 315 -10.66 -24.29 -25.41
CA TYR A 315 -11.97 -24.55 -25.95
C TYR A 315 -11.94 -25.90 -26.67
N GLN A 316 -12.71 -26.87 -26.17
CA GLN A 316 -12.60 -28.27 -26.58
C GLN A 316 -11.14 -28.74 -26.37
N ASP A 317 -10.44 -29.10 -27.44
CA ASP A 317 -9.04 -29.56 -27.42
C ASP A 317 -8.06 -28.48 -27.90
N GLU A 318 -8.54 -27.27 -28.21
CA GLU A 318 -7.72 -26.19 -28.74
C GLU A 318 -7.30 -25.22 -27.63
N ILE A 319 -6.03 -24.85 -27.65
CA ILE A 319 -5.43 -23.94 -26.67
C ILE A 319 -5.23 -22.57 -27.31
N PHE A 320 -5.71 -21.55 -26.61
CA PHE A 320 -5.63 -20.16 -27.04
C PHE A 320 -4.80 -19.35 -26.05
N LEU A 321 -4.06 -18.39 -26.59
CA LEU A 321 -3.30 -17.42 -25.82
C LEU A 321 -3.76 -16.02 -26.21
N LYS A 322 -4.14 -15.24 -25.20
CA LYS A 322 -4.44 -13.82 -25.35
C LYS A 322 -3.28 -13.02 -24.78
N HIS A 323 -2.67 -12.19 -25.63
CA HIS A 323 -1.60 -11.29 -25.25
C HIS A 323 -2.11 -9.84 -25.31
N HIS A 324 -1.92 -9.09 -24.25
CA HIS A 324 -2.47 -7.74 -24.18
C HIS A 324 -1.59 -6.82 -23.34
N GLY A 325 -1.52 -5.55 -23.73
CA GLY A 325 -0.67 -4.61 -23.01
C GLY A 325 -0.67 -3.23 -23.62
N THR A 326 0.36 -2.47 -23.28
CA THR A 326 0.61 -1.15 -23.84
C THR A 326 1.86 -1.18 -24.71
N LYS A 327 1.80 -0.60 -25.91
CA LYS A 327 2.96 -0.50 -26.80
C LYS A 327 4.07 0.29 -26.11
N GLY A 328 5.29 -0.26 -26.13
CA GLY A 328 6.45 0.32 -25.44
C GLY A 328 6.50 0.01 -23.93
N GLU A 329 5.59 -0.81 -23.40
CA GLU A 329 5.70 -1.32 -22.04
C GLU A 329 6.97 -2.18 -21.89
N PRO A 330 7.83 -1.91 -20.88
CA PRO A 330 8.99 -2.75 -20.58
C PRO A 330 8.58 -4.16 -20.13
N SER A 331 9.52 -5.10 -20.19
CA SER A 331 9.31 -6.45 -19.67
C SER A 331 8.83 -6.43 -18.22
N SER A 332 7.88 -7.31 -17.90
CA SER A 332 7.36 -7.48 -16.54
C SER A 332 8.44 -7.88 -15.52
N PHE A 333 9.57 -8.44 -15.98
CA PHE A 333 10.72 -8.82 -15.16
C PHE A 333 11.68 -7.65 -14.85
N ASP A 334 11.70 -6.59 -15.66
CA ASP A 334 12.48 -5.39 -15.37
C ASP A 334 11.67 -4.39 -14.55
N ILE A 335 11.61 -4.65 -13.24
CA ILE A 335 10.86 -3.83 -12.27
C ILE A 335 11.34 -2.36 -12.30
N LYS A 336 12.63 -2.11 -12.52
CA LYS A 336 13.18 -0.75 -12.53
C LYS A 336 12.72 0.02 -13.77
N ALA A 337 12.88 -0.58 -14.96
CA ALA A 337 12.41 0.03 -16.20
C ALA A 337 10.89 0.23 -16.18
N ARG A 338 10.14 -0.76 -15.71
CA ARG A 338 8.67 -0.67 -15.61
C ARG A 338 8.23 0.44 -14.64
N LYS A 339 8.91 0.60 -13.50
CA LYS A 339 8.65 1.70 -12.56
C LYS A 339 8.94 3.06 -13.20
N LYS A 340 10.07 3.20 -13.88
CA LYS A 340 10.45 4.45 -14.58
C LYS A 340 9.44 4.79 -15.68
N TRP A 341 9.11 3.82 -16.54
CA TRP A 341 8.13 3.97 -17.60
C TRP A 341 6.75 4.37 -17.06
N PHE A 342 6.30 3.74 -15.97
CA PHE A 342 5.04 4.10 -15.32
C PHE A 342 5.08 5.51 -14.73
N GLN A 343 6.21 5.93 -14.15
CA GLN A 343 6.38 7.30 -13.65
C GLN A 343 6.34 8.34 -14.79
N GLU A 344 7.00 8.05 -15.91
CA GLU A 344 6.97 8.90 -17.11
C GLU A 344 5.54 9.03 -17.65
N LEU A 345 4.83 7.92 -17.81
CA LEU A 345 3.42 7.91 -18.21
C LEU A 345 2.51 8.63 -17.21
N MET A 346 2.82 8.59 -15.92
CA MET A 346 2.06 9.31 -14.89
C MET A 346 2.28 10.82 -14.94
N ASN A 347 3.43 11.27 -15.43
CA ASN A 347 3.75 12.69 -15.61
C ASN A 347 3.25 13.22 -16.96
N ASP A 348 3.06 12.33 -17.92
CA ASP A 348 2.56 12.64 -19.25
C ASP A 348 1.04 12.51 -19.35
N SER A 349 0.43 13.31 -20.22
CA SER A 349 -1.01 13.24 -20.49
C SER A 349 -1.34 12.70 -21.88
N ARG A 350 -0.34 12.15 -22.58
CA ARG A 350 -0.50 11.53 -23.90
C ARG A 350 -1.39 10.28 -23.85
N ASP A 351 -2.08 10.05 -24.97
CA ASP A 351 -2.74 8.77 -25.23
C ASP A 351 -1.69 7.68 -25.44
N ILE A 352 -1.98 6.49 -24.93
CA ILE A 352 -1.16 5.31 -25.11
C ILE A 352 -1.80 4.37 -26.13
N THR A 353 -0.97 3.65 -26.90
CA THR A 353 -1.47 2.59 -27.78
C THR A 353 -1.54 1.30 -27.00
N ARG A 354 -2.74 0.73 -26.91
CA ARG A 354 -2.97 -0.61 -26.37
C ARG A 354 -3.10 -1.61 -27.50
N TYR A 355 -2.74 -2.84 -27.21
CA TYR A 355 -2.89 -3.96 -28.14
C TYR A 355 -3.60 -5.12 -27.44
N PHE A 356 -4.23 -5.95 -28.26
CA PHE A 356 -4.87 -7.19 -27.85
C PHE A 356 -4.74 -8.15 -29.03
N ASP A 357 -3.93 -9.18 -28.84
CA ASP A 357 -3.56 -10.15 -29.84
C ASP A 357 -3.99 -11.54 -29.36
N VAL A 358 -4.52 -12.34 -30.26
CA VAL A 358 -5.04 -13.69 -30.03
C VAL A 358 -4.24 -14.67 -30.84
N TYR A 359 -3.73 -15.69 -30.17
CA TYR A 359 -2.93 -16.75 -30.74
C TYR A 359 -3.62 -18.08 -30.50
N LYS A 360 -3.50 -18.99 -31.46
CA LYS A 360 -3.76 -20.42 -31.28
C LYS A 360 -2.43 -21.11 -31.10
N LEU A 361 -2.37 -22.05 -30.16
CA LEU A 361 -1.18 -22.88 -30.04
C LEU A 361 -1.23 -24.00 -31.07
N ASP A 362 -0.12 -24.21 -31.76
CA ASP A 362 0.04 -25.34 -32.68
C ASP A 362 0.32 -26.65 -31.93
N GLN A 363 0.64 -27.71 -32.67
CA GLN A 363 0.92 -29.04 -32.11
C GLN A 363 2.16 -29.06 -31.21
N ASP A 364 3.09 -28.12 -31.40
CA ASP A 364 4.29 -27.95 -30.59
C ASP A 364 4.05 -26.96 -29.43
N ALA A 365 2.79 -26.61 -29.14
CA ALA A 365 2.42 -25.61 -28.15
C ALA A 365 3.06 -24.22 -28.38
N THR A 366 3.36 -23.89 -29.63
CA THR A 366 3.92 -22.60 -30.04
C THR A 366 2.79 -21.65 -30.45
N PRO A 367 2.77 -20.40 -29.96
CA PRO A 367 1.73 -19.43 -30.32
C PRO A 367 1.79 -19.01 -31.79
N VAL A 368 0.69 -19.21 -32.53
CA VAL A 368 0.48 -18.71 -33.90
C VAL A 368 -0.61 -17.64 -33.88
N LEU A 369 -0.26 -16.42 -34.31
CA LEU A 369 -1.19 -15.28 -34.32
C LEU A 369 -2.36 -15.56 -35.28
N ILE A 370 -3.59 -15.42 -34.77
CA ILE A 370 -4.81 -15.55 -35.58
C ILE A 370 -5.41 -14.18 -35.89
N ASP A 371 -5.57 -13.36 -34.84
CA ASP A 371 -6.20 -12.05 -34.93
C ASP A 371 -5.58 -11.12 -33.89
N GLY A 372 -5.68 -9.83 -34.10
CA GLY A 372 -5.16 -8.83 -33.18
C GLY A 372 -5.53 -7.44 -33.60
N PHE A 373 -5.73 -6.57 -32.62
CA PHE A 373 -6.04 -5.17 -32.89
C PHE A 373 -5.39 -4.23 -31.89
N GLN A 374 -5.20 -2.99 -32.33
CA GLN A 374 -4.62 -1.93 -31.53
C GLN A 374 -5.56 -0.74 -31.48
N TRP A 375 -5.60 -0.07 -30.33
CA TRP A 375 -6.38 1.15 -30.18
C TRP A 375 -5.68 2.15 -29.26
N ARG A 376 -5.98 3.43 -29.44
CA ARG A 376 -5.50 4.48 -28.54
C ARG A 376 -6.38 4.53 -27.30
N ALA A 377 -5.78 4.67 -26.13
CA ALA A 377 -6.47 4.81 -24.86
C ALA A 377 -5.85 5.95 -24.05
N PRO A 378 -6.66 6.78 -23.38
CA PRO A 378 -6.12 7.74 -22.43
C PRO A 378 -5.51 6.97 -21.25
N PHE A 379 -4.26 7.28 -20.88
CA PHE A 379 -3.59 6.62 -19.75
C PHE A 379 -4.31 6.88 -18.42
N ARG A 380 -4.81 8.11 -18.20
CA ARG A 380 -5.71 8.47 -17.09
C ARG A 380 -7.09 8.87 -17.60
N THR A 381 -8.14 8.48 -16.89
CA THR A 381 -9.46 9.08 -17.15
C THR A 381 -9.43 10.58 -16.81
N LYS A 382 -10.18 11.41 -17.55
CA LYS A 382 -10.29 12.88 -17.27
C LYS A 382 -10.57 13.17 -15.78
N LYS A 383 -11.37 12.31 -15.13
CA LYS A 383 -11.68 12.38 -13.69
C LYS A 383 -10.46 12.14 -12.79
N GLN A 384 -9.65 11.12 -13.10
CA GLN A 384 -8.41 10.84 -12.36
C GLN A 384 -7.35 11.94 -12.55
N ARG A 385 -7.25 12.52 -13.76
CA ARG A 385 -6.36 13.66 -14.03
C ARG A 385 -6.76 14.90 -13.22
N GLN A 386 -8.05 15.21 -13.18
CA GLN A 386 -8.56 16.34 -12.39
C GLN A 386 -8.39 16.10 -10.88
N GLN A 387 -8.58 14.87 -10.43
CA GLN A 387 -8.42 14.49 -9.02
C GLN A 387 -6.95 14.56 -8.56
N SER A 388 -6.00 14.12 -9.38
CA SER A 388 -4.57 14.23 -9.05
C SER A 388 -4.12 15.69 -9.00
N GLN A 389 -4.53 16.51 -9.97
CA GLN A 389 -4.23 17.94 -10.00
C GLN A 389 -4.82 18.67 -8.78
N ASN A 390 -6.07 18.37 -8.42
CA ASN A 390 -6.71 18.96 -7.23
C ASN A 390 -6.01 18.53 -5.93
N ARG A 391 -5.54 17.29 -5.83
CA ARG A 391 -4.78 16.80 -4.68
C ARG A 391 -3.43 17.49 -4.57
N GLU A 392 -2.69 17.63 -5.67
CA GLU A 392 -1.40 18.33 -5.69
C GLU A 392 -1.57 19.78 -5.26
N LEU A 393 -2.52 20.52 -5.85
CA LEU A 393 -2.82 21.91 -5.48
C LEU A 393 -3.26 22.04 -4.01
N PHE A 394 -4.06 21.10 -3.50
CA PHE A 394 -4.47 21.10 -2.09
C PHE A 394 -3.28 20.85 -1.17
N MET A 395 -2.46 19.84 -1.45
CA MET A 395 -1.29 19.52 -0.64
C MET A 395 -0.24 20.63 -0.69
N GLU A 396 -0.08 21.29 -1.83
CA GLU A 396 0.77 22.48 -1.96
C GLU A 396 0.28 23.62 -1.05
N ARG A 397 -1.04 23.87 -1.01
CA ARG A 397 -1.63 24.85 -0.07
C ARG A 397 -1.42 24.45 1.39
N VAL A 398 -1.66 23.18 1.76
CA VAL A 398 -1.45 22.72 3.13
C VAL A 398 0.02 22.88 3.55
N LYS A 399 0.96 22.47 2.68
CA LYS A 399 2.40 22.63 2.91
C LYS A 399 2.83 24.09 3.02
N LYS A 400 2.19 25.00 2.27
CA LYS A 400 2.46 26.46 2.34
C LYS A 400 2.22 27.04 3.74
N TYR A 401 1.30 26.47 4.52
CA TYR A 401 0.92 26.98 5.84
C TYR A 401 1.52 26.19 7.01
N GLN A 402 2.30 25.15 6.75
CA GLN A 402 2.80 24.24 7.78
C GLN A 402 4.32 24.37 7.97
N THR A 403 4.76 25.28 8.85
CA THR A 403 6.18 25.43 9.23
C THR A 403 6.36 25.60 10.74
N SER A 404 6.12 24.53 11.49
CA SER A 404 6.35 24.48 12.95
C SER A 404 7.83 24.23 13.34
N ILE A 405 8.71 23.93 12.38
CA ILE A 405 10.16 23.79 12.59
C ILE A 405 10.85 24.89 11.79
N SER A 406 11.94 25.42 12.34
CA SER A 406 12.76 26.41 11.64
C SER A 406 13.30 25.85 10.32
N PRO A 407 13.12 26.59 9.20
CA PRO A 407 13.62 26.16 7.90
C PRO A 407 15.14 25.96 7.89
N ILE A 408 15.89 26.67 8.75
CA ILE A 408 17.36 26.55 8.85
C ILE A 408 17.76 25.19 9.43
N LEU A 409 17.12 24.74 10.51
CA LEU A 409 17.38 23.42 11.09
C LEU A 409 16.93 22.30 10.16
N TYR A 410 15.81 22.49 9.49
CA TYR A 410 15.33 21.56 8.48
C TYR A 410 16.34 21.42 7.32
N LYS A 411 16.87 22.53 6.79
CA LYS A 411 17.88 22.52 5.73
C LYS A 411 19.19 21.87 6.17
N LEU A 412 19.68 22.19 7.37
CA LEU A 412 20.87 21.54 7.93
C LEU A 412 20.69 20.03 8.14
N ALA A 413 19.51 19.61 8.59
CA ALA A 413 19.17 18.19 8.71
C ALA A 413 19.12 17.51 7.34
N ARG A 414 18.48 18.13 6.35
CA ARG A 414 18.41 17.61 4.98
C ARG A 414 19.80 17.51 4.32
N ASP A 415 20.54 18.60 4.26
CA ASP A 415 21.84 18.66 3.56
C ASP A 415 22.89 17.72 4.19
N ARG A 416 22.84 17.49 5.51
CA ARG A 416 23.79 16.58 6.20
C ARG A 416 23.32 15.13 6.33
N ILE A 417 22.02 14.90 6.47
CA ILE A 417 21.49 13.55 6.76
C ILE A 417 20.98 12.89 5.48
N ILE A 418 20.30 13.62 4.60
CA ILE A 418 19.68 13.05 3.39
C ILE A 418 20.72 12.91 2.29
N ASP A 419 21.34 14.01 1.82
CA ASP A 419 22.24 13.97 0.66
C ASP A 419 23.48 13.09 0.88
N ARG A 420 23.97 13.01 2.13
CA ARG A 420 25.19 12.25 2.46
C ARG A 420 24.94 10.78 2.80
N ARG A 421 23.78 10.42 3.36
CA ARG A 421 23.49 9.04 3.79
C ARG A 421 22.64 8.24 2.82
N TRP A 422 21.97 8.88 1.85
CA TRP A 422 21.25 8.18 0.77
C TRP A 422 22.16 7.26 -0.06
N GLN A 423 23.46 7.58 -0.12
CA GLN A 423 24.45 6.81 -0.87
C GLN A 423 25.02 5.59 -0.09
N GLU A 424 24.72 5.45 1.20
CA GLU A 424 25.29 4.37 2.01
C GLU A 424 24.31 3.19 2.19
N PRO A 425 24.68 1.96 1.79
CA PRO A 425 23.79 0.79 1.80
C PRO A 425 23.31 0.36 3.20
N LYS A 426 23.95 0.84 4.27
CA LYS A 426 23.59 0.53 5.67
C LYS A 426 22.30 1.21 6.15
N TYR A 427 21.74 2.15 5.40
CA TYR A 427 20.51 2.88 5.76
C TYR A 427 19.26 2.38 5.00
N HIS A 428 19.30 1.19 4.38
CA HIS A 428 18.16 0.58 3.68
C HIS A 428 17.07 -0.03 4.58
N SER A 429 17.12 0.14 5.91
CA SER A 429 16.00 -0.29 6.76
C SER A 429 14.71 0.46 6.39
N GLU A 430 13.56 -0.21 6.38
CA GLU A 430 12.28 0.42 6.03
C GLU A 430 11.96 1.64 6.89
N ILE A 431 12.32 1.61 8.17
CA ILE A 431 12.10 2.70 9.12
C ILE A 431 12.93 3.94 8.74
N ALA A 432 14.22 3.76 8.42
CA ALA A 432 15.07 4.87 8.00
C ALA A 432 14.58 5.45 6.66
N ARG A 433 14.17 4.60 5.72
CA ARG A 433 13.58 5.05 4.44
C ARG A 433 12.33 5.88 4.66
N THR A 434 11.38 5.40 5.46
CA THR A 434 10.14 6.13 5.78
C THR A 434 10.43 7.45 6.49
N PHE A 435 11.42 7.49 7.39
CA PHE A 435 11.84 8.72 8.06
C PHE A 435 12.44 9.75 7.08
N PHE A 436 13.27 9.32 6.13
CA PHE A 436 13.85 10.23 5.12
C PHE A 436 12.82 10.70 4.10
N GLU A 437 11.94 9.82 3.62
CA GLU A 437 10.80 10.18 2.76
C GLU A 437 9.90 11.21 3.46
N LEU A 438 9.68 11.05 4.77
CA LEU A 438 8.91 11.99 5.57
C LEU A 438 9.61 13.35 5.67
N ILE A 439 10.92 13.39 5.90
CA ILE A 439 11.67 14.64 5.92
C ILE A 439 11.53 15.32 4.56
N ASP A 440 11.87 14.68 3.43
CA ASP A 440 11.75 15.31 2.09
C ASP A 440 10.31 15.76 1.78
N PHE A 441 9.31 15.00 2.22
CA PHE A 441 7.91 15.38 2.05
C PHE A 441 7.55 16.67 2.80
N LEU A 442 8.19 16.94 3.95
CA LEU A 442 8.00 18.12 4.79
C LEU A 442 8.81 19.36 4.35
N HIS A 443 9.44 19.34 3.17
CA HIS A 443 10.28 20.45 2.71
C HIS A 443 9.49 21.76 2.62
N PRO A 444 9.95 22.85 3.27
CA PRO A 444 9.28 24.14 3.20
C PRO A 444 9.37 24.67 1.76
N THR A 445 8.22 24.91 1.14
CA THR A 445 8.11 25.41 -0.25
C THR A 445 8.63 26.84 -0.40
N HIS A 446 8.60 27.64 0.67
CA HIS A 446 9.11 29.01 0.70
C HIS A 446 10.12 29.22 1.84
N PHE A 447 11.36 28.79 1.61
CA PHE A 447 12.46 28.90 2.58
C PHE A 447 12.68 30.34 3.06
N VAL A 448 12.74 31.30 2.13
CA VAL A 448 13.00 32.73 2.44
C VAL A 448 11.95 33.33 3.36
N LEU A 449 10.66 33.14 3.04
CA LEU A 449 9.56 33.64 3.86
C LEU A 449 9.58 33.01 5.27
N SER A 450 9.88 31.71 5.34
CA SER A 450 9.96 30.99 6.61
C SER A 450 11.14 31.48 7.48
N CYS A 451 12.26 31.87 6.87
CA CYS A 451 13.39 32.50 7.57
C CYS A 451 13.02 33.88 8.12
N ILE A 452 12.29 34.68 7.34
CA ILE A 452 11.79 35.99 7.78
C ILE A 452 10.88 35.82 9.00
N VAL A 453 9.90 34.91 8.94
CA VAL A 453 9.00 34.63 10.06
C VAL A 453 9.80 34.18 11.30
N SER A 454 10.77 33.28 11.13
CA SER A 454 11.62 32.83 12.24
C SER A 454 12.42 33.98 12.86
N ALA A 455 12.96 34.88 12.05
CA ALA A 455 13.66 36.07 12.52
C ALA A 455 12.74 36.99 13.32
N VAL A 456 11.51 37.23 12.84
CA VAL A 456 10.50 38.02 13.57
C VAL A 456 10.19 37.39 14.93
N MET A 457 9.98 36.07 15.00
CA MET A 457 9.70 35.38 16.28
C MET A 457 10.86 35.50 17.28
N VAL A 458 12.10 35.38 16.81
CA VAL A 458 13.30 35.55 17.64
C VAL A 458 13.42 36.99 18.15
N VAL A 459 13.14 37.99 17.31
CA VAL A 459 13.15 39.40 17.72
C VAL A 459 12.09 39.65 18.79
N LEU A 460 10.87 39.13 18.61
CA LEU A 460 9.80 39.25 19.61
C LEU A 460 10.18 38.60 20.94
N ALA A 461 10.71 37.37 20.91
CA ALA A 461 11.21 36.70 22.11
C ALA A 461 12.35 37.49 22.77
N GLY A 462 13.24 38.07 21.97
CA GLY A 462 14.38 38.87 22.42
C GLY A 462 13.97 40.15 23.10
N VAL A 463 13.05 40.91 22.52
CA VAL A 463 12.48 42.12 23.12
C VAL A 463 11.77 41.78 24.43
N HIS A 464 10.92 40.75 24.43
CA HIS A 464 10.21 40.30 25.63
C HIS A 464 11.19 39.85 26.73
N GLY A 465 12.22 39.09 26.37
CA GLY A 465 13.17 38.49 27.31
C GLY A 465 14.24 39.44 27.82
N TRP A 466 14.50 40.56 27.14
CA TRP A 466 15.57 41.47 27.50
C TRP A 466 15.43 41.99 28.93
N SER A 467 14.27 42.51 29.30
CA SER A 467 14.00 42.99 30.67
C SER A 467 13.78 41.88 31.70
N ARG A 468 13.63 40.63 31.25
CA ARG A 468 13.28 39.45 32.09
C ARG A 468 14.43 38.47 32.27
N ARG A 469 15.60 38.73 31.68
CA ARG A 469 16.75 37.82 31.70
C ARG A 469 17.45 37.79 33.07
N ARG A 470 17.47 36.60 33.69
CA ARG A 470 18.23 36.30 34.92
C ARG A 470 19.72 36.10 34.66
N GLY A 471 20.07 35.55 33.50
CA GLY A 471 21.43 35.38 33.02
C GLY A 471 21.52 35.30 31.50
N TRP A 472 22.73 35.48 30.96
CA TRP A 472 22.96 35.43 29.52
C TRP A 472 22.76 34.04 28.91
N GLY A 473 23.16 32.97 29.62
CA GLY A 473 23.00 31.60 29.12
C GLY A 473 21.55 31.20 28.93
N GLU A 474 20.68 31.48 29.90
CA GLU A 474 19.24 31.21 29.83
C GLU A 474 18.57 32.02 28.70
N TYR A 475 18.94 33.30 28.57
CA TYR A 475 18.42 34.17 27.51
C TYR A 475 18.79 33.67 26.11
N VAL A 476 20.07 33.34 25.89
CA VAL A 476 20.55 32.81 24.61
C VAL A 476 19.91 31.45 24.32
N PHE A 477 19.76 30.58 25.31
CA PHE A 477 19.07 29.30 25.15
C PHE A 477 17.64 29.48 24.60
N TRP A 478 16.85 30.38 25.19
CA TRP A 478 15.48 30.63 24.74
C TRP A 478 15.43 31.24 23.34
N LEU A 479 16.36 32.13 22.99
CA LEU A 479 16.44 32.64 21.62
C LEU A 479 16.76 31.55 20.61
N VAL A 480 17.73 30.67 20.91
CA VAL A 480 18.06 29.53 20.06
C VAL A 480 16.89 28.56 19.97
N PHE A 481 16.18 28.33 21.07
CA PHE A 481 14.99 27.48 21.11
C PHE A 481 13.86 28.03 20.23
N VAL A 482 13.55 29.32 20.34
CA VAL A 482 12.56 29.98 19.46
C VAL A 482 13.04 29.96 18.01
N ALA A 483 14.33 30.18 17.77
CA ALA A 483 14.92 30.10 16.44
C ALA A 483 14.87 28.68 15.85
N ALA A 484 14.83 27.64 16.70
CA ALA A 484 14.75 26.23 16.31
C ALA A 484 13.32 25.77 16.01
N PHE A 485 12.36 26.20 16.83
CA PHE A 485 10.97 25.72 16.81
C PHE A 485 9.96 26.78 16.35
N ASN A 486 10.43 27.93 15.86
CA ASN A 486 9.63 29.01 15.28
C ASN A 486 8.41 29.37 16.17
N VAL A 487 7.19 29.35 15.63
CA VAL A 487 5.95 29.65 16.36
C VAL A 487 5.75 28.75 17.57
N ALA A 488 6.02 27.45 17.46
CA ALA A 488 5.90 26.52 18.58
C ALA A 488 6.91 26.85 19.69
N GLY A 489 8.13 27.24 19.30
CA GLY A 489 9.16 27.69 20.21
C GLY A 489 8.78 28.97 20.95
N LEU A 490 8.21 29.95 20.23
CA LEU A 490 7.74 31.19 20.82
C LEU A 490 6.57 30.97 21.80
N LEU A 491 5.59 30.15 21.44
CA LEU A 491 4.46 29.83 22.31
C LEU A 491 4.91 29.12 23.59
N ALA A 492 5.83 28.15 23.46
CA ALA A 492 6.42 27.48 24.62
C ALA A 492 7.18 28.47 25.50
N TYR A 493 7.98 29.37 24.91
CA TYR A 493 8.68 30.44 25.65
C TYR A 493 7.70 31.36 26.39
N ILE A 494 6.64 31.84 25.73
CA ILE A 494 5.65 32.74 26.36
C ILE A 494 4.84 32.01 27.45
N SER A 495 4.57 30.70 27.29
CA SER A 495 3.81 29.92 28.28
C SER A 495 4.54 29.78 29.62
N LEU A 496 5.86 29.97 29.64
CA LEU A 496 6.63 30.01 30.86
C LEU A 496 6.51 31.39 31.50
N LYS A 497 6.16 31.43 32.79
CA LYS A 497 6.06 32.69 33.55
C LYS A 497 7.43 33.35 33.69
N HIS A 498 7.77 34.24 32.77
CA HIS A 498 8.97 35.06 32.82
C HIS A 498 8.67 36.39 33.55
N THR A 499 9.10 36.48 34.81
CA THR A 499 8.94 37.68 35.64
C THR A 499 10.04 38.71 35.35
N VAL A 500 9.71 40.00 35.48
CA VAL A 500 10.72 41.08 35.42
C VAL A 500 11.72 40.90 36.58
N VAL A 501 12.97 41.23 36.32
CA VAL A 501 14.08 41.10 37.28
C VAL A 501 14.72 42.45 37.55
N ILE A 502 15.03 42.70 38.82
CA ILE A 502 15.71 43.91 39.31
C ILE A 502 17.12 43.56 39.80
N ARG A 503 18.01 44.56 39.90
CA ARG A 503 19.34 44.39 40.49
C ARG A 503 19.26 44.55 42.01
N CYS A 504 19.91 43.67 42.74
CA CYS A 504 20.12 43.80 44.18
C CYS A 504 21.06 44.98 44.45
N SER A 505 20.69 45.86 45.38
CA SER A 505 21.49 47.02 45.81
C SER A 505 22.81 46.60 46.47
N GLY A 506 22.83 45.49 47.21
CA GLY A 506 24.03 45.01 47.92
C GLY A 506 25.07 44.35 47.03
N CYS A 507 24.66 43.38 46.19
CA CYS A 507 25.61 42.58 45.39
C CYS A 507 25.53 42.80 43.87
N GLY A 508 24.64 43.67 43.39
CA GLY A 508 24.47 43.97 41.96
C GLY A 508 23.87 42.83 41.11
N LYS A 509 23.67 41.63 41.68
CA LYS A 509 23.09 40.48 40.98
C LYS A 509 21.60 40.66 40.76
N ARG A 510 21.10 40.06 39.67
CA ARG A 510 19.68 40.15 39.28
C ARG A 510 18.85 39.15 40.08
N ARG A 511 17.66 39.57 40.51
CA ARG A 511 16.67 38.74 41.18
C ARG A 511 15.26 38.99 40.65
N GLY A 512 14.36 38.03 40.82
CA GLY A 512 12.95 38.18 40.45
C GLY A 512 12.23 39.19 41.36
N LEU A 513 11.25 39.91 40.83
CA LEU A 513 10.44 40.88 41.58
C LEU A 513 9.65 40.23 42.74
N GLU A 514 9.32 38.94 42.62
CA GLU A 514 8.48 38.20 43.58
C GLU A 514 9.25 37.70 44.82
N ARG A 515 10.56 37.97 44.94
CA ARG A 515 11.38 37.53 46.09
C ARG A 515 11.77 38.69 46.98
N GLU A 516 11.43 38.56 48.26
CA GLU A 516 11.76 39.55 49.30
C GLU A 516 13.26 39.60 49.60
N ASP A 517 13.97 38.47 49.49
CA ASP A 517 15.40 38.32 49.74
C ASP A 517 16.23 38.16 48.46
N CYS A 518 17.52 38.53 48.54
CA CYS A 518 18.46 38.29 47.45
C CYS A 518 19.09 36.89 47.59
N PRO A 519 18.90 35.96 46.63
CA PRO A 519 19.42 34.59 46.76
C PRO A 519 20.95 34.49 46.74
N ALA A 520 21.66 35.56 46.40
CA ALA A 520 23.12 35.57 46.37
C ALA A 520 23.77 36.15 47.64
N CYS A 521 23.10 37.08 48.32
CA CYS A 521 23.68 37.79 49.47
C CYS A 521 22.74 37.92 50.66
N GLY A 522 21.54 37.35 50.61
CA GLY A 522 20.53 37.37 51.67
C GLY A 522 19.89 38.74 51.92
N LEU A 523 20.29 39.78 51.21
CA LEU A 523 19.80 41.14 51.46
C LEU A 523 18.33 41.28 51.04
N GLU A 524 17.49 41.73 51.96
CA GLU A 524 16.07 42.03 51.72
C GLU A 524 15.90 43.27 50.81
N LEU A 525 14.76 43.37 50.13
CA LEU A 525 14.37 44.62 49.44
C LEU A 525 14.44 45.78 50.44
N PRO A 526 15.07 46.93 50.11
CA PRO A 526 14.78 48.14 50.85
C PRO A 526 13.28 48.42 50.73
N GLU A 527 12.61 48.69 51.85
CA GLU A 527 11.22 49.15 51.84
C GLU A 527 11.13 50.37 50.90
N PRO A 528 10.18 50.38 49.94
CA PRO A 528 10.05 51.50 49.03
C PRO A 528 9.81 52.77 49.87
N ALA A 529 10.64 53.79 49.66
CA ALA A 529 10.37 55.10 50.23
C ALA A 529 8.94 55.50 49.82
N ARG A 530 8.15 56.02 50.77
CA ARG A 530 6.70 56.32 50.66
C ARG A 530 6.25 57.22 49.48
N ARG A 531 7.12 57.53 48.51
CA ARG A 531 6.85 58.39 47.34
C ARG A 531 6.99 57.75 45.96
N GLU A 532 7.18 56.44 45.85
CA GLU A 532 7.17 55.75 44.54
C GLU A 532 6.16 54.60 44.48
N VAL A 533 5.01 54.75 45.14
CA VAL A 533 3.84 53.90 44.92
C VAL A 533 2.79 54.72 44.16
N ASP A 534 3.12 55.06 42.93
CA ASP A 534 2.11 55.32 41.92
C ASP A 534 2.46 54.48 40.70
N LEU A 535 1.46 53.72 40.25
CA LEU A 535 1.42 52.85 39.06
C LEU A 535 1.87 51.39 39.29
N ILE A 536 0.94 50.53 39.69
CA ILE A 536 0.10 49.73 38.76
C ILE A 536 -0.92 48.92 39.59
N GLY A 537 -2.20 49.11 39.27
CA GLY A 537 -3.38 48.55 39.93
C GLY A 537 -4.21 49.70 40.48
N VAL A 538 -5.29 50.15 39.87
CA VAL A 538 -6.49 49.43 39.48
C VAL A 538 -7.23 50.29 38.44
N SER A 539 -7.79 49.68 37.39
CA SER A 539 -9.02 50.18 36.79
C SER A 539 -9.76 49.01 36.13
N SER A 540 -10.87 48.65 36.80
CA SER A 540 -12.17 48.21 36.25
C SER A 540 -12.24 47.63 34.84
#